data_AF-A0A5K1CNH3-F1
#
_entry.id   AF-A0A5K1CNH3-F1
#
_cell.length_a   1.000
_cell.length_b   1.000
_cell.length_c   1.000
_cell.angle_alpha   90.00
_cell.angle_beta   90.00
_cell.angle_gamma   90.00
#
_symmetry.space_group_name_H-M   'P 1'
#
loop_
_entity.id
_entity.type
_entity.pdbx_description
1 polymer ?
#
loop_
_entity_poly.entity_id
_entity_poly.type
_entity_poly.pdbx_seq_one_letter_code
_entity_poly.pdbx_strand_id
1 'polypeptide(L)' 'FLYPQPDYSAFREASYGHSTLEIRNRTHAFYHWNRNDDGQRVATDSV' A
#
# COMPACT_ATOMS: atom_id res chain seq x y z
N PHE A 1 -7.38 -18.18 -3.12
CA PHE A 1 -6.44 -17.59 -4.11
C PHE A 1 -6.40 -18.50 -5.33
N LEU A 2 -6.75 -17.99 -6.52
CA LEU A 2 -6.63 -18.75 -7.77
C LEU A 2 -5.15 -18.81 -8.18
N TYR A 3 -4.69 -19.99 -8.59
CA TYR A 3 -3.33 -20.24 -9.07
C TYR A 3 -3.36 -20.81 -10.50
N PRO A 4 -2.46 -20.35 -11.41
CA PRO A 4 -1.44 -19.34 -11.20
C PRO A 4 -2.02 -17.92 -11.03
N GLN A 5 -1.18 -16.97 -10.63
CA GLN A 5 -1.56 -15.55 -10.65
C GLN A 5 -1.82 -15.15 -12.10
N PRO A 6 -3.00 -14.59 -12.43
CA PRO A 6 -3.27 -14.17 -13.80
C PRO A 6 -2.44 -12.94 -14.15
N ASP A 7 -2.06 -12.80 -15.42
CA ASP A 7 -1.12 -11.78 -15.89
C ASP A 7 -1.58 -10.33 -15.65
N TYR A 8 -2.89 -10.11 -15.55
CA TYR A 8 -3.46 -8.79 -15.25
C TYR A 8 -3.27 -8.38 -13.77
N SER A 9 -2.93 -9.30 -12.87
CA SER A 9 -2.69 -9.02 -11.47
C SER A 9 -1.20 -8.79 -11.26
N ALA A 10 -0.79 -7.53 -11.08
CA ALA A 10 0.60 -7.19 -10.85
C ALA A 10 1.11 -7.64 -9.46
N PHE A 11 0.28 -7.49 -8.42
CA PHE A 11 0.62 -7.85 -7.04
C PHE A 11 -0.65 -8.22 -6.25
N ARG A 12 -0.52 -9.13 -5.27
CA ARG A 12 -1.59 -9.50 -4.33
C ARG A 12 -1.01 -10.09 -3.04
N GLU A 13 -1.51 -9.64 -1.90
CA GLU A 13 -1.13 -10.12 -0.56
C GLU A 13 -2.34 -10.06 0.37
N ALA A 14 -2.54 -11.06 1.24
CA ALA A 14 -3.60 -11.07 2.25
C ALA A 14 -3.07 -10.62 3.61
N SER A 15 -3.01 -9.31 3.78
CA SER A 15 -2.63 -8.67 5.04
C SER A 15 -3.55 -7.49 5.32
N TYR A 16 -3.83 -7.25 6.60
CA TYR A 16 -4.48 -6.00 7.01
C TYR A 16 -3.50 -4.84 6.85
N GLY A 17 -4.00 -3.68 6.43
CA GLY A 17 -3.16 -2.54 6.05
C GLY A 17 -3.94 -1.33 5.59
N HIS A 18 -3.22 -0.28 5.18
CA HIS A 18 -3.78 0.90 4.54
C HIS A 18 -2.85 1.44 3.44
N SER A 19 -3.43 2.18 2.50
CA SER A 19 -2.69 2.77 1.37
C SER A 19 -2.53 4.28 1.51
N THR A 20 -1.42 4.81 1.00
CA THR A 20 -1.26 6.25 0.79
C THR A 20 -0.96 6.52 -0.69
N LEU A 21 -1.52 7.62 -1.20
CA LEU A 21 -1.25 8.13 -2.54
C LEU A 21 -0.66 9.53 -2.41
N GLU A 22 0.61 9.67 -2.78
CA GLU A 22 1.33 10.94 -2.71
C GLU A 22 1.44 11.55 -4.11
N ILE A 23 0.68 12.63 -4.35
CA ILE A 23 0.74 13.37 -5.62
C ILE A 23 1.95 14.30 -5.60
N ARG A 24 2.87 14.14 -6.55
CA ARG A 24 4.06 14.98 -6.67
C ARG A 24 3.84 16.14 -7.63
N ASN A 25 3.20 15.87 -8.76
CA ASN A 25 2.92 16.84 -9.81
C ASN A 25 1.77 16.35 -10.70
N ARG A 26 1.49 17.09 -11.79
CA ARG A 26 0.36 16.80 -12.70
C ARG A 26 0.39 15.39 -13.31
N THR A 27 1.55 14.75 -13.43
CA THR A 27 1.69 13.44 -14.10
C THR A 27 2.27 12.33 -13.23
N HIS A 28 2.71 12.64 -12.00
CA HIS A 28 3.37 11.67 -11.14
C HIS A 28 2.73 11.63 -9.76
N ALA A 29 2.46 10.41 -9.32
CA ALA A 29 2.08 10.10 -7.95
C ALA A 29 2.77 8.79 -7.53
N PHE A 30 3.03 8.66 -6.23
CA PHE A 30 3.53 7.43 -5.63
C PHE A 30 2.42 6.77 -4.83
N TYR A 31 2.23 5.46 -5.05
CA TYR A 31 1.31 4.64 -4.30
C TYR A 31 2.10 3.76 -3.34
N HIS A 32 1.73 3.79 -2.07
CA HIS A 32 2.33 2.96 -1.03
C HIS A 32 1.26 2.08 -0.39
N TRP A 33 1.59 0.82 -0.18
CA TRP A 33 0.81 -0.13 0.61
C TRP A 33 1.56 -0.40 1.92
N ASN A 34 0.92 -0.14 3.06
CA ASN A 34 1.50 -0.35 4.38
C ASN A 34 0.73 -1.47 5.09
N ARG A 35 1.44 -2.50 5.56
CA ARG A 35 0.85 -3.60 6.33
C ARG A 35 0.81 -3.24 7.80
N ASN A 36 -0.21 -3.70 8.52
CA ASN A 36 -0.35 -3.44 9.96
C ASN A 36 0.73 -4.15 10.79
N ASP A 37 1.25 -5.27 10.30
CA ASP A 37 2.25 -6.09 11.00
C ASP A 37 3.70 -5.61 10.75
N ASP A 38 3.91 -4.69 9.81
CA ASP A 38 5.20 -4.03 9.57
C ASP A 38 5.41 -2.97 10.67
N GLY A 39 5.90 -3.40 11.83
CA GLY A 39 6.04 -2.58 13.02
C GLY A 39 6.68 -1.20 12.77
N GLN A 40 5.89 -0.15 13.05
CA GLN A 40 6.24 1.28 13.20
C GLN A 40 6.29 2.12 11.90
N ARG A 41 5.78 3.37 11.83
CA ARG A 41 5.81 4.44 12.85
C ARG A 41 4.46 5.14 12.98
N VAL A 42 3.79 4.90 14.10
CA VAL A 42 2.68 5.71 14.58
C VAL A 42 3.24 7.07 15.01
N ALA A 43 2.91 8.13 14.27
CA ALA A 43 2.62 9.42 14.90
C ALA A 43 1.10 9.58 14.84
N THR A 44 0.43 9.03 15.86
CA THR A 44 -0.94 9.41 16.21
C THR A 44 -0.84 10.86 16.63
N ASP A 45 -1.15 11.76 15.70
CA ASP A 45 -1.47 13.18 15.91
C ASP A 45 -0.71 13.87 17.06
N SER A 46 0.37 14.59 16.75
CA SER A 46 0.92 15.55 17.71
C SER A 46 0.08 16.82 17.66
N VAL A 47 -0.93 16.90 18.54
CA VAL A 47 -1.60 18.17 18.89
C VAL A 47 -0.66 19.03 19.72
#